data_AF-A0A1L9WGW0-F1
#
_entry.id   AF-A0A1L9WGW0-F1
#
_cell.length_a   1.000
_cell.length_b   1.000
_cell.length_c   1.000
_cell.angle_alpha   90.00
_cell.angle_beta   90.00
_cell.angle_gamma   90.00
#
_symmetry.space_group_name_H-M   'P 1'
#
loop_
_entity.id
_entity.type
_entity.pdbx_description
1 polymer ?
#
loop_
_entity_poly.entity_id
_entity_poly.type
_entity_poly.pdbx_seq_one_letter_code
_entity_poly.pdbx_strand_id
1 'polypeptide(L)'
;MAGKSQKILEFFERHHGRRLRNRLLRVFKTLNIGLAALPPEIAVQVVLYADTDTLLTLRRTCKAFRDLVQEEVVARCRETVVPPQVTYDAMIIANQHGNRRSSRYLWHENPVSQPLARLVAQGRYDAVRFCLEDAGLDANLYDLSARPLLHIAAFYAQVPVAQLLLQRGADIFATARVNRNTALDFAVCPELSHDEFGPPLGYGIRTPARDAMVRLLLSEGARYATNAGPGALPYLCRMPDYINLLRQAYDNGTYLSDEAIARQLLQCDLMSGLVPAVVAALPEALDPVIVTASGRSAIEAALSLGHMELALALINCGFPLNLGLNEDQYQYPELSYPLDNSQYNDLLTHVWDRQIVMALLARPQLRAAGFGQWIIQTGHSQHLILDEPLNYQIRTRNWPMVNQLLRMGWGNPAGYAEELS
;
A
#
# COMPACT_ATOMS: atom_id res chain seq x y z
N MET A 1 25.72 -10.42 -60.10
CA MET A 1 26.01 -10.01 -58.71
C MET A 1 26.08 -8.48 -58.56
N ALA A 2 26.78 -7.75 -59.42
CA ALA A 2 26.92 -6.28 -59.33
C ALA A 2 25.61 -5.47 -59.36
N GLY A 3 24.64 -5.83 -60.21
CA GLY A 3 23.38 -5.07 -60.35
C GLY A 3 22.38 -5.21 -59.18
N LYS A 4 22.48 -6.26 -58.35
CA LYS A 4 21.64 -6.40 -57.14
C LYS A 4 22.21 -5.58 -55.98
N SER A 5 23.54 -5.55 -55.82
CA SER A 5 24.23 -4.70 -54.84
C SER A 5 23.97 -3.22 -55.07
N GLN A 6 23.85 -2.78 -56.33
CA GLN A 6 23.62 -1.39 -56.69
C GLN A 6 22.20 -0.90 -56.37
N LYS A 7 21.17 -1.74 -56.58
CA LYS A 7 19.79 -1.45 -56.19
C LYS A 7 19.58 -1.42 -54.67
N ILE A 8 20.31 -2.27 -53.96
CA ILE A 8 20.33 -2.28 -52.49
C ILE A 8 21.00 -1.00 -51.97
N LEU A 9 22.13 -0.57 -52.57
CA LEU A 9 22.80 0.71 -52.26
C LEU A 9 21.92 1.94 -52.56
N GLU A 10 21.16 1.95 -53.66
CA GLU A 10 20.21 3.02 -53.99
C GLU A 10 19.01 3.07 -53.04
N PHE A 11 18.51 1.92 -52.60
CA PHE A 11 17.49 1.82 -51.56
C PHE A 11 18.03 2.33 -50.21
N PHE A 12 19.30 2.01 -49.90
CA PHE A 12 20.01 2.51 -48.72
C PHE A 12 20.16 4.03 -48.74
N GLU A 13 20.59 4.63 -49.86
CA GLU A 13 20.73 6.09 -49.93
C GLU A 13 19.41 6.86 -49.72
N ARG A 14 18.27 6.23 -50.00
CA ARG A 14 16.94 6.85 -49.90
C ARG A 14 16.34 6.88 -48.48
N HIS A 15 16.57 5.89 -47.63
CA HIS A 15 15.82 5.77 -46.36
C HIS A 15 16.63 5.88 -45.06
N HIS A 16 17.84 5.29 -44.96
CA HIS A 16 18.64 5.32 -43.71
C HIS A 16 20.17 5.24 -43.92
N GLY A 17 20.64 5.11 -45.16
CA GLY A 17 21.98 4.64 -45.49
C GLY A 17 23.12 5.61 -45.26
N ARG A 18 22.91 6.94 -45.30
CA ARG A 18 24.04 7.88 -45.10
C ARG A 18 24.65 7.79 -43.70
N ARG A 19 23.84 7.62 -42.64
CA ARG A 19 24.34 7.50 -41.25
C ARG A 19 25.01 6.14 -40.99
N LEU A 20 24.38 5.06 -41.43
CA LEU A 20 24.91 3.69 -41.31
C LEU A 20 26.20 3.49 -42.14
N ARG A 21 26.23 3.97 -43.40
CA ARG A 21 27.39 3.91 -44.30
C ARG A 21 28.59 4.68 -43.74
N ASN A 22 28.39 5.89 -43.23
CA ASN A 22 29.46 6.68 -42.62
C ASN A 22 30.04 6.03 -41.34
N ARG A 23 29.24 5.25 -40.61
CA ARG A 23 29.70 4.46 -39.45
C ARG A 23 30.45 3.21 -39.84
N LEU A 24 29.93 2.45 -40.79
CA LEU A 24 30.63 1.28 -41.34
C LEU A 24 32.03 1.71 -41.81
N LEU A 25 32.13 2.81 -42.57
CA LEU A 25 33.40 3.39 -42.99
C LEU A 25 34.33 3.84 -41.84
N ARG A 26 33.80 4.18 -40.65
CA ARG A 26 34.60 4.45 -39.44
C ARG A 26 35.08 3.16 -38.75
N VAL A 27 34.23 2.14 -38.66
CA VAL A 27 34.53 0.86 -38.00
C VAL A 27 35.53 0.03 -38.79
N PHE A 28 35.47 0.05 -40.13
CA PHE A 28 36.38 -0.70 -41.01
C PHE A 28 37.74 -0.03 -41.26
N LYS A 29 38.02 1.13 -40.64
CA LYS A 29 39.34 1.80 -40.76
C LYS A 29 40.44 1.12 -39.95
N THR A 30 40.11 0.28 -38.98
CA THR A 30 41.08 -0.51 -38.21
C THR A 30 41.09 -1.94 -38.72
N LEU A 31 42.25 -2.43 -39.21
CA LEU A 31 42.48 -3.81 -39.63
C LEU A 31 42.09 -4.79 -38.52
N ASN A 32 40.87 -5.33 -38.60
CA ASN A 32 40.35 -6.30 -37.63
C ASN A 32 40.17 -7.65 -38.33
N ILE A 33 40.68 -8.71 -37.70
CA ILE A 33 40.50 -10.10 -38.11
C ILE A 33 39.30 -10.66 -37.32
N GLY A 34 38.27 -11.21 -37.99
CA GLY A 34 37.09 -11.83 -37.35
C GLY A 34 35.75 -11.31 -37.88
N LEU A 35 34.65 -11.47 -37.11
CA LEU A 35 33.31 -10.97 -37.48
C LEU A 35 33.34 -9.48 -37.86
N ALA A 36 34.17 -8.68 -37.18
CA ALA A 36 34.39 -7.27 -37.48
C ALA A 36 34.94 -6.95 -38.89
N ALA A 37 35.29 -7.96 -39.70
CA ALA A 37 35.70 -7.85 -41.10
C ALA A 37 34.57 -8.18 -42.10
N LEU A 38 33.35 -8.45 -41.63
CA LEU A 38 32.21 -8.76 -42.50
C LEU A 38 31.98 -7.60 -43.48
N PRO A 39 31.70 -7.88 -44.77
CA PRO A 39 31.31 -6.85 -45.73
C PRO A 39 30.16 -6.01 -45.17
N PRO A 40 30.21 -4.67 -45.31
CA PRO A 40 29.20 -3.77 -44.76
C PRO A 40 27.78 -4.14 -45.22
N GLU A 41 27.62 -4.69 -46.42
CA GLU A 41 26.35 -5.13 -46.97
C GLU A 41 25.75 -6.31 -46.17
N ILE A 42 26.58 -7.28 -45.80
CA ILE A 42 26.15 -8.45 -45.02
C ILE A 42 25.81 -8.02 -43.59
N ALA A 43 26.64 -7.16 -43.01
CA ALA A 43 26.41 -6.66 -41.65
C ALA A 43 25.07 -5.91 -41.54
N VAL A 44 24.67 -5.16 -42.57
CA VAL A 44 23.37 -4.49 -42.59
C VAL A 44 22.20 -5.46 -42.87
N GLN A 45 22.39 -6.48 -43.69
CA GLN A 45 21.36 -7.53 -43.86
C GLN A 45 21.10 -8.26 -42.55
N VAL A 46 22.14 -8.58 -41.79
CA VAL A 46 22.00 -9.15 -40.44
C VAL A 46 21.22 -8.19 -39.55
N VAL A 47 21.55 -6.90 -39.53
CA VAL A 47 20.83 -5.90 -38.72
C VAL A 47 19.34 -5.79 -39.13
N LEU A 48 19.04 -5.83 -40.43
CA LEU A 48 17.67 -5.65 -40.94
C LEU A 48 16.77 -6.86 -40.72
N TYR A 49 17.28 -8.07 -40.98
CA TYR A 49 16.46 -9.29 -41.04
C TYR A 49 16.55 -10.16 -39.80
N ALA A 50 17.52 -9.92 -38.91
CA ALA A 50 17.65 -10.72 -37.69
C ALA A 50 16.65 -10.25 -36.62
N ASP A 51 16.11 -11.20 -35.87
CA ASP A 51 15.23 -10.98 -34.73
C ASP A 51 15.98 -10.23 -33.62
N THR A 52 15.25 -9.49 -32.77
CA THR A 52 15.83 -8.74 -31.65
C THR A 52 16.67 -9.62 -30.71
N ASP A 53 16.28 -10.88 -30.48
CA ASP A 53 17.03 -11.82 -29.64
C ASP A 53 18.34 -12.31 -30.30
N THR A 54 18.36 -12.41 -31.63
CA THR A 54 19.59 -12.70 -32.38
C THR A 54 20.53 -11.49 -32.45
N LEU A 55 19.99 -10.27 -32.51
CA LEU A 55 20.78 -9.03 -32.46
C LEU A 55 21.39 -8.79 -31.06
N LEU A 56 20.56 -8.79 -30.01
CA LEU A 56 20.74 -9.61 -28.81
C LEU A 56 22.11 -10.24 -28.53
N THR A 57 22.17 -11.49 -28.96
CA THR A 57 23.29 -12.41 -28.80
C THR A 57 24.51 -11.96 -29.61
N LEU A 58 24.32 -11.49 -30.85
CA LEU A 58 25.40 -10.97 -31.68
C LEU A 58 26.10 -9.75 -31.04
N ARG A 59 25.36 -8.87 -30.36
CA ARG A 59 25.90 -7.72 -29.61
C ARG A 59 26.88 -8.15 -28.51
N ARG A 60 26.70 -9.33 -27.92
CA ARG A 60 27.58 -9.87 -26.88
C ARG A 60 28.90 -10.42 -27.43
N THR A 61 29.00 -10.68 -28.74
CA THR A 61 30.17 -11.37 -29.33
C THR A 61 31.41 -10.49 -29.48
N CYS A 62 31.29 -9.30 -30.08
CA CYS A 62 32.45 -8.42 -30.31
C CYS A 62 32.10 -6.93 -30.23
N LYS A 63 33.10 -6.12 -29.86
CA LYS A 63 32.93 -4.67 -29.66
C LYS A 63 32.50 -3.95 -30.95
N ALA A 64 33.05 -4.33 -32.10
CA ALA A 64 32.70 -3.71 -33.38
C ALA A 64 31.24 -3.99 -33.79
N PHE A 65 30.74 -5.21 -33.60
CA PHE A 65 29.31 -5.51 -33.85
C PHE A 65 28.41 -4.88 -32.81
N ARG A 66 28.85 -4.81 -31.54
CA ARG A 66 28.11 -4.07 -30.52
C ARG A 66 27.87 -2.65 -31.00
N ASP A 67 28.91 -1.91 -31.37
CA ASP A 67 28.78 -0.52 -31.82
C ASP A 67 27.94 -0.38 -33.10
N LEU A 68 28.00 -1.36 -34.01
CA LEU A 68 27.21 -1.38 -35.23
C LEU A 68 25.71 -1.61 -34.98
N VAL A 69 25.40 -2.60 -34.14
CA VAL A 69 24.04 -3.09 -33.88
C VAL A 69 23.36 -2.27 -32.79
N GLN A 70 24.12 -1.57 -31.93
CA GLN A 70 23.63 -0.84 -30.76
C GLN A 70 22.49 0.10 -31.11
N GLU A 71 22.67 1.03 -32.06
CA GLU A 71 21.63 2.02 -32.34
C GLU A 71 20.36 1.42 -32.95
N GLU A 72 20.49 0.41 -33.80
CA GLU A 72 19.33 -0.25 -34.38
C GLU A 72 18.57 -1.06 -33.33
N VAL A 73 19.28 -1.79 -32.46
CA VAL A 73 18.64 -2.54 -31.37
C VAL A 73 18.00 -1.58 -30.38
N VAL A 74 18.63 -0.45 -30.07
CA VAL A 74 18.03 0.58 -29.20
C VAL A 74 16.77 1.16 -29.84
N ALA A 75 16.78 1.47 -31.14
CA ALA A 75 15.61 1.97 -31.86
C ALA A 75 14.47 0.93 -31.88
N ARG A 76 14.77 -0.32 -32.28
CA ARG A 76 13.81 -1.43 -32.28
C ARG A 76 13.28 -1.74 -30.89
N CYS A 77 14.12 -1.65 -29.86
CA CYS A 77 13.69 -1.83 -28.48
C CYS A 77 12.71 -0.71 -28.08
N ARG A 78 12.98 0.56 -28.39
CA ARG A 78 12.03 1.65 -28.07
C ARG A 78 10.65 1.45 -28.70
N GLU A 79 10.60 0.97 -29.94
CA GLU A 79 9.34 0.75 -30.66
C GLU A 79 8.58 -0.51 -30.22
N THR A 80 9.28 -1.57 -29.84
CA THR A 80 8.67 -2.87 -29.49
C THR A 80 8.37 -3.01 -28.01
N VAL A 81 9.15 -2.36 -27.14
CA VAL A 81 9.14 -2.57 -25.69
C VAL A 81 8.06 -1.73 -24.99
N VAL A 82 7.70 -0.58 -25.55
CA VAL A 82 6.65 0.32 -25.01
C VAL A 82 5.43 0.31 -25.94
N PRO A 83 4.21 0.06 -25.42
CA PRO A 83 2.98 0.17 -26.20
C PRO A 83 2.82 1.56 -26.86
N PRO A 84 2.21 1.67 -28.04
CA PRO A 84 1.95 2.97 -28.68
C PRO A 84 1.10 3.89 -27.79
N GLN A 85 1.33 5.20 -27.81
CA GLN A 85 0.56 6.16 -26.98
C GLN A 85 -0.97 6.05 -27.17
N VAL A 86 -1.41 5.78 -28.41
CA VAL A 86 -2.83 5.54 -28.74
C VAL A 86 -3.44 4.41 -27.90
N THR A 87 -2.66 3.36 -27.60
CA THR A 87 -3.13 2.26 -26.73
C THR A 87 -3.28 2.69 -25.28
N TYR A 88 -2.40 3.57 -24.78
CA TYR A 88 -2.54 4.14 -23.43
C TYR A 88 -3.78 5.05 -23.33
N ASP A 89 -4.03 5.91 -24.32
CA ASP A 89 -5.17 6.82 -24.32
C ASP A 89 -6.51 6.08 -24.43
N ALA A 90 -6.55 4.99 -25.19
CA ALA A 90 -7.72 4.13 -25.28
C ALA A 90 -7.97 3.35 -23.97
N MET A 91 -6.91 2.86 -23.32
CA MET A 91 -6.99 2.01 -22.14
C MET A 91 -7.19 2.78 -20.83
N ILE A 92 -6.72 4.04 -20.73
CA ILE A 92 -6.78 4.84 -19.50
C ILE A 92 -7.89 5.89 -19.64
N ILE A 93 -9.12 5.51 -19.28
CA ILE A 93 -10.26 6.43 -19.31
C ILE A 93 -10.25 7.29 -18.05
N ALA A 94 -10.11 8.61 -18.19
CA ALA A 94 -10.32 9.55 -17.10
C ALA A 94 -11.83 9.78 -16.90
N ASN A 95 -12.35 9.48 -15.70
CA ASN A 95 -13.70 9.90 -15.31
C ASN A 95 -13.77 11.44 -15.21
N GLN A 96 -14.99 11.99 -15.20
CA GLN A 96 -15.26 13.44 -15.06
C GLN A 96 -14.61 14.08 -13.81
N HIS A 97 -14.27 13.27 -12.79
CA HIS A 97 -13.57 13.70 -11.57
C HIS A 97 -12.04 13.59 -11.64
N GLY A 98 -11.44 13.33 -12.82
CA GLY A 98 -9.99 13.15 -12.99
C GLY A 98 -9.44 11.79 -12.55
N ASN A 99 -10.28 10.91 -12.01
CA ASN A 99 -9.90 9.53 -11.66
C ASN A 99 -9.77 8.69 -12.92
N ARG A 100 -8.54 8.29 -13.24
CA ARG A 100 -8.20 7.44 -14.39
C ARG A 100 -8.49 5.97 -14.04
N ARG A 101 -9.52 5.40 -14.66
CA ARG A 101 -9.81 3.96 -14.58
C ARG A 101 -9.12 3.27 -15.75
N SER A 102 -8.50 2.12 -15.49
CA SER A 102 -8.25 1.17 -16.56
C SER A 102 -9.63 0.85 -17.14
N SER A 103 -9.83 1.15 -18.42
CA SER A 103 -10.98 0.64 -19.15
C SER A 103 -11.01 -0.86 -18.89
N ARG A 104 -12.18 -1.36 -18.49
CA ARG A 104 -12.42 -2.76 -18.17
C ARG A 104 -12.47 -3.56 -19.48
N TYR A 105 -11.52 -3.32 -20.39
CA TYR A 105 -11.38 -4.05 -21.64
C TYR A 105 -11.18 -5.51 -21.28
N LEU A 106 -12.00 -6.34 -21.90
CA LEU A 106 -11.84 -7.79 -21.87
C LEU A 106 -10.50 -8.11 -22.53
N TRP A 107 -9.48 -8.37 -21.70
CA TRP A 107 -8.15 -8.83 -22.07
C TRP A 107 -8.15 -10.08 -22.99
N HIS A 108 -9.32 -10.67 -23.21
CA HIS A 108 -9.56 -11.90 -23.95
C HIS A 108 -9.59 -11.72 -25.47
N GLU A 109 -9.88 -10.52 -25.99
CA GLU A 109 -10.09 -10.34 -27.43
C GLU A 109 -8.82 -9.92 -28.21
N ASN A 110 -7.83 -9.30 -27.56
CA ASN A 110 -6.49 -9.04 -28.13
C ASN A 110 -5.50 -8.52 -27.06
N PRO A 111 -4.64 -9.35 -26.45
CA PRO A 111 -3.67 -8.87 -25.47
C PRO A 111 -2.58 -8.03 -26.18
N VAL A 112 -2.57 -6.73 -25.91
CA VAL A 112 -1.49 -5.84 -26.36
C VAL A 112 -0.20 -6.27 -25.66
N SER A 113 0.81 -6.70 -26.43
CA SER A 113 2.07 -7.18 -25.88
C SER A 113 2.80 -6.07 -25.11
N GLN A 114 3.15 -6.33 -23.85
CA GLN A 114 3.96 -5.45 -23.00
C GLN A 114 5.27 -6.15 -22.61
N PRO A 115 6.30 -6.13 -23.47
CA PRO A 115 7.51 -6.91 -23.23
C PRO A 115 8.25 -6.42 -21.97
N LEU A 116 8.32 -5.10 -21.73
CA LEU A 116 9.04 -4.55 -20.58
C LEU A 116 8.45 -5.01 -19.25
N ALA A 117 7.13 -4.86 -19.10
CA ALA A 117 6.39 -5.27 -17.92
C ALA A 117 6.58 -6.77 -17.66
N ARG A 118 6.56 -7.59 -18.71
CA ARG A 118 6.81 -9.04 -18.61
C ARG A 118 8.24 -9.36 -18.17
N LEU A 119 9.24 -8.65 -18.70
CA LEU A 119 10.64 -8.83 -18.29
C LEU A 119 10.84 -8.48 -16.82
N VAL A 120 10.20 -7.41 -16.34
CA VAL A 120 10.21 -7.01 -14.93
C VAL A 120 9.51 -8.06 -14.06
N ALA A 121 8.31 -8.51 -14.44
CA ALA A 121 7.57 -9.54 -13.71
C ALA A 121 8.35 -10.86 -13.58
N GLN A 122 9.04 -11.26 -14.65
CA GLN A 122 9.86 -12.47 -14.67
C GLN A 122 11.23 -12.31 -14.00
N GLY A 123 11.61 -11.11 -13.58
CA GLY A 123 12.91 -10.88 -12.93
C GLY A 123 14.10 -10.98 -13.88
N ARG A 124 13.93 -10.74 -15.19
CA ARG A 124 15.02 -10.84 -16.17
C ARG A 124 15.98 -9.64 -16.09
N TYR A 125 16.79 -9.61 -15.04
CA TYR A 125 17.69 -8.50 -14.69
C TYR A 125 18.50 -7.96 -15.88
N ASP A 126 19.20 -8.82 -16.62
CA ASP A 126 20.03 -8.41 -17.76
C ASP A 126 19.24 -7.69 -18.87
N ALA A 127 18.02 -8.16 -19.13
CA ALA A 127 17.16 -7.60 -20.16
C ALA A 127 16.56 -6.26 -19.71
N VAL A 128 16.15 -6.15 -18.45
CA VAL A 128 15.69 -4.88 -17.87
C VAL A 128 16.83 -3.86 -17.81
N ARG A 129 18.03 -4.30 -17.43
CA ARG A 129 19.23 -3.48 -17.42
C ARG A 129 19.57 -2.94 -18.81
N PHE A 130 19.50 -3.78 -19.83
CA PHE A 130 19.65 -3.35 -21.22
C PHE A 130 18.62 -2.28 -21.60
N CYS A 131 17.35 -2.50 -21.26
CA CYS A 131 16.27 -1.56 -21.58
C CYS A 131 16.48 -0.18 -20.92
N LEU A 132 16.94 -0.14 -19.67
CA LEU A 132 17.14 1.11 -18.93
C LEU A 132 18.47 1.80 -19.28
N GLU A 133 19.59 1.06 -19.35
CA GLU A 133 20.93 1.62 -19.59
C GLU A 133 21.22 1.86 -21.06
N ASP A 134 21.06 0.81 -21.88
CA ASP A 134 21.48 0.82 -23.28
C ASP A 134 20.43 1.49 -24.16
N ALA A 135 19.14 1.20 -23.93
CA ALA A 135 18.04 1.79 -24.71
C ALA A 135 17.58 3.16 -24.18
N GLY A 136 18.00 3.55 -22.97
CA GLY A 136 17.67 4.83 -22.35
C GLY A 136 16.18 5.01 -22.09
N LEU A 137 15.49 3.92 -21.73
CA LEU A 137 14.09 3.98 -21.32
C LEU A 137 13.99 4.53 -19.90
N ASP A 138 12.92 5.29 -19.64
CA ASP A 138 12.63 5.85 -18.32
C ASP A 138 12.25 4.72 -17.33
N ALA A 139 12.77 4.79 -16.11
CA ALA A 139 12.44 3.85 -15.04
C ALA A 139 11.00 4.04 -14.52
N ASN A 140 10.39 5.20 -14.81
CA ASN A 140 9.02 5.57 -14.43
C ASN A 140 7.94 5.14 -15.44
N LEU A 141 8.31 4.33 -16.43
CA LEU A 141 7.34 3.72 -17.33
C LEU A 141 6.30 2.91 -16.56
N TYR A 142 5.12 2.74 -17.16
CA TYR A 142 4.01 2.02 -16.57
C TYR A 142 3.35 1.09 -17.60
N ASP A 143 2.72 0.04 -17.10
CA ASP A 143 1.96 -0.91 -17.90
C ASP A 143 0.58 -0.36 -18.32
N LEU A 144 -0.17 -1.13 -19.12
CA LEU A 144 -1.50 -0.68 -19.58
C LEU A 144 -2.53 -0.60 -18.45
N SER A 145 -2.26 -1.27 -17.33
CA SER A 145 -3.03 -1.14 -16.08
C SER A 145 -2.63 0.08 -15.25
N ALA A 146 -1.81 0.96 -15.83
CA ALA A 146 -1.31 2.19 -15.23
C ALA A 146 -0.55 1.99 -13.90
N ARG A 147 0.17 0.87 -13.81
CA ARG A 147 1.09 0.52 -12.73
C ARG A 147 2.53 0.82 -13.17
N PRO A 148 3.27 1.64 -12.43
CA PRO A 148 4.70 1.84 -12.69
C PRO A 148 5.49 0.52 -12.63
N LEU A 149 6.63 0.46 -13.33
CA LEU A 149 7.49 -0.73 -13.35
C LEU A 149 7.91 -1.18 -11.93
N LEU A 150 8.13 -0.22 -11.02
CA LEU A 150 8.48 -0.51 -9.63
C LEU A 150 7.38 -1.32 -8.91
N HIS A 151 6.11 -1.02 -9.16
CA HIS A 151 4.97 -1.75 -8.59
C HIS A 151 4.91 -3.19 -9.10
N ILE A 152 5.25 -3.42 -10.37
CA ILE A 152 5.31 -4.75 -10.97
C ILE A 152 6.45 -5.56 -10.32
N ALA A 153 7.64 -4.96 -10.18
CA ALA A 153 8.77 -5.59 -9.52
C ALA A 153 8.44 -5.95 -8.06
N ALA A 154 7.78 -5.05 -7.34
CA ALA A 154 7.33 -5.24 -5.97
C ALA A 154 6.33 -6.40 -5.85
N PHE A 155 5.31 -6.45 -6.72
CA PHE A 155 4.28 -7.49 -6.74
C PHE A 155 4.83 -8.91 -6.95
N TYR A 156 5.81 -9.05 -7.85
CA TYR A 156 6.50 -10.32 -8.11
C TYR A 156 7.71 -10.58 -7.21
N ALA A 157 7.97 -9.71 -6.21
CA ALA A 157 9.11 -9.78 -5.30
C ALA A 157 10.48 -9.88 -6.02
N GLN A 158 10.63 -9.19 -7.15
CA GLN A 158 11.84 -9.19 -7.97
C GLN A 158 12.87 -8.17 -7.43
N VAL A 159 13.45 -8.49 -6.27
CA VAL A 159 14.35 -7.58 -5.50
C VAL A 159 15.47 -6.98 -6.36
N PRO A 160 16.24 -7.75 -7.16
CA PRO A 160 17.34 -7.18 -7.96
C PRO A 160 16.85 -6.21 -9.03
N VAL A 161 15.66 -6.45 -9.58
CA VAL A 161 15.05 -5.56 -10.59
C VAL A 161 14.52 -4.29 -9.94
N ALA A 162 13.93 -4.38 -8.75
CA ALA A 162 13.51 -3.20 -7.99
C ALA A 162 14.69 -2.30 -7.61
N GLN A 163 15.82 -2.88 -7.14
CA GLN A 163 17.06 -2.13 -6.88
C GLN A 163 17.53 -1.39 -8.13
N LEU A 164 17.55 -2.08 -9.28
CA LEU A 164 17.94 -1.50 -10.54
C LEU A 164 17.04 -0.33 -10.96
N LEU A 165 15.73 -0.47 -10.80
CA LEU A 165 14.76 0.59 -11.12
C LEU A 165 14.99 1.82 -10.24
N LEU A 166 15.16 1.64 -8.93
CA LEU A 166 15.44 2.73 -7.99
C LEU A 166 16.76 3.43 -8.29
N GLN A 167 17.84 2.68 -8.58
CA GLN A 167 19.13 3.24 -9.00
C GLN A 167 19.05 4.07 -10.29
N ARG A 168 17.99 3.89 -11.09
CA ARG A 168 17.74 4.63 -12.34
C ARG A 168 16.71 5.74 -12.18
N GLY A 169 16.36 6.11 -10.95
CA GLY A 169 15.44 7.20 -10.68
C GLY A 169 13.97 6.84 -10.82
N ALA A 170 13.61 5.55 -10.64
CA ALA A 170 12.22 5.20 -10.41
C ALA A 170 11.70 5.95 -9.18
N ASP A 171 10.57 6.64 -9.34
CA ASP A 171 9.91 7.39 -8.30
C ASP A 171 9.28 6.42 -7.30
N ILE A 172 9.84 6.40 -6.10
CA ILE A 172 9.39 5.55 -5.01
C ILE A 172 8.02 5.97 -4.46
N PHE A 173 7.66 7.24 -4.66
CA PHE A 173 6.38 7.81 -4.24
C PHE A 173 5.30 7.67 -5.31
N ALA A 174 5.63 7.11 -6.47
CA ALA A 174 4.67 6.90 -7.53
C ALA A 174 3.50 6.05 -7.03
N THR A 175 2.29 6.51 -7.28
CA THR A 175 1.07 5.78 -6.97
C THR A 175 0.49 5.17 -8.24
N ALA A 176 0.06 3.90 -8.17
CA ALA A 176 -0.69 3.28 -9.25
C ALA A 176 -1.96 4.11 -9.53
N ARG A 177 -2.26 4.38 -10.80
CA ARG A 177 -3.32 5.36 -11.13
C ARG A 177 -4.73 4.89 -10.79
N VAL A 178 -4.94 3.58 -10.67
CA VAL A 178 -6.27 2.98 -10.44
C VAL A 178 -6.65 3.04 -8.95
N ASN A 179 -5.76 2.64 -8.05
CA ASN A 179 -6.07 2.48 -6.61
C ASN A 179 -5.28 3.42 -5.70
N ARG A 180 -4.38 4.24 -6.27
CA ARG A 180 -3.41 5.08 -5.54
C ARG A 180 -2.45 4.32 -4.62
N ASN A 181 -2.35 3.00 -4.79
CA ASN A 181 -1.42 2.16 -4.06
C ASN A 181 0.04 2.44 -4.45
N THR A 182 0.92 2.39 -3.47
CA THR A 182 2.37 2.56 -3.60
C THR A 182 3.03 1.23 -3.98
N ALA A 183 4.34 1.25 -4.30
CA ALA A 183 5.09 0.03 -4.53
C ALA A 183 5.09 -0.90 -3.30
N LEU A 184 5.11 -0.33 -2.08
CA LEU A 184 5.08 -1.12 -0.84
C LEU A 184 3.75 -1.89 -0.70
N ASP A 185 2.64 -1.25 -1.03
CA ASP A 185 1.31 -1.88 -1.00
C ASP A 185 1.25 -3.08 -1.96
N PHE A 186 1.85 -2.96 -3.15
CA PHE A 186 1.91 -4.06 -4.12
C PHE A 186 2.79 -5.22 -3.67
N ALA A 187 3.84 -4.97 -2.87
CA ALA A 187 4.67 -6.04 -2.32
C ALA A 187 3.90 -6.94 -1.32
N VAL A 188 2.87 -6.38 -0.69
CA VAL A 188 2.18 -6.98 0.45
C VAL A 188 0.77 -7.46 0.10
N CYS A 189 0.03 -6.73 -0.73
CA CYS A 189 -1.37 -7.02 -1.01
C CYS A 189 -1.53 -8.24 -1.95
N PRO A 190 -2.37 -9.23 -1.57
CA PRO A 190 -2.77 -10.31 -2.46
C PRO A 190 -3.82 -9.85 -3.50
N GLU A 191 -4.69 -8.89 -3.16
CA GLU A 191 -5.94 -8.58 -3.87
C GLU A 191 -5.79 -7.92 -5.26
N LEU A 192 -4.56 -7.64 -5.71
CA LEU A 192 -4.31 -7.11 -7.04
C LEU A 192 -3.97 -8.26 -8.00
N SER A 193 -4.84 -9.27 -8.08
CA SER A 193 -4.71 -10.34 -9.06
C SER A 193 -4.81 -9.74 -10.46
N HIS A 194 -3.74 -9.89 -11.24
CA HIS A 194 -3.76 -9.60 -12.66
C HIS A 194 -3.94 -10.92 -13.42
N ASP A 195 -4.98 -11.02 -14.24
CA ASP A 195 -5.21 -12.21 -15.07
C ASP A 195 -4.11 -12.39 -16.15
N GLU A 196 -3.39 -11.31 -16.54
CA GLU A 196 -2.40 -11.37 -17.64
C GLU A 196 -1.07 -12.07 -17.28
N PHE A 197 -0.58 -11.92 -16.05
CA PHE A 197 0.76 -12.37 -15.65
C PHE A 197 0.73 -13.54 -14.66
N GLY A 198 -0.47 -14.01 -14.31
CA GLY A 198 -0.72 -15.05 -13.30
C GLY A 198 -0.49 -14.56 -11.86
N PRO A 199 -1.08 -15.24 -10.86
CA PRO A 199 -0.79 -14.95 -9.46
C PRO A 199 0.70 -15.17 -9.18
N PRO A 200 1.34 -14.35 -8.34
CA PRO A 200 2.71 -14.58 -7.91
C PRO A 200 2.83 -15.97 -7.29
N LEU A 201 3.95 -16.67 -7.56
CA LEU A 201 4.26 -17.96 -6.94
C LEU A 201 4.19 -17.82 -5.41
N GLY A 202 3.22 -18.47 -4.76
CA GLY A 202 3.01 -18.37 -3.31
C GLY A 202 2.09 -17.24 -2.83
N TYR A 203 1.01 -16.97 -3.58
CA TYR A 203 -0.06 -16.02 -3.24
C TYR A 203 -0.47 -16.08 -1.75
N GLY A 204 -0.28 -14.98 -1.01
CA GLY A 204 -0.63 -14.86 0.41
C GLY A 204 0.37 -15.46 1.41
N ILE A 205 1.46 -16.10 0.94
CA ILE A 205 2.48 -16.69 1.81
C ILE A 205 3.61 -15.68 2.00
N ARG A 206 3.99 -15.43 3.26
CA ARG A 206 5.20 -14.70 3.61
C ARG A 206 6.40 -15.45 3.05
N THR A 207 7.09 -14.83 2.09
CA THR A 207 8.34 -15.37 1.53
C THR A 207 9.51 -14.47 1.91
N PRO A 208 10.72 -15.02 2.07
CA PRO A 208 11.91 -14.22 2.36
C PRO A 208 12.18 -13.17 1.27
N ALA A 209 11.80 -13.45 0.02
CA ALA A 209 11.89 -12.49 -1.08
C ALA A 209 10.98 -11.27 -0.88
N ARG A 210 9.75 -11.46 -0.38
CA ARG A 210 8.84 -10.34 -0.06
C ARG A 210 9.31 -9.55 1.15
N ASP A 211 9.79 -10.23 2.20
CA ASP A 211 10.39 -9.55 3.35
C ASP A 211 11.59 -8.69 2.92
N ALA A 212 12.44 -9.21 2.02
CA ALA A 212 13.56 -8.45 1.44
C ALA A 212 13.09 -7.27 0.58
N MET A 213 12.02 -7.43 -0.21
CA MET A 213 11.42 -6.34 -1.00
C MET A 213 10.90 -5.22 -0.10
N VAL A 214 10.17 -5.56 0.96
CA VAL A 214 9.62 -4.58 1.92
C VAL A 214 10.73 -3.81 2.61
N ARG A 215 11.80 -4.51 3.06
CA ARG A 215 12.97 -3.87 3.68
C ARG A 215 13.66 -2.90 2.73
N LEU A 216 13.88 -3.32 1.48
CA LEU A 216 14.47 -2.48 0.44
C LEU A 216 13.65 -1.20 0.23
N LEU A 217 12.33 -1.34 0.01
CA LEU A 217 11.47 -0.21 -0.27
C LEU A 217 11.44 0.77 0.92
N LEU A 218 11.31 0.27 2.15
CA LEU A 218 11.34 1.12 3.35
C LEU A 218 12.69 1.83 3.53
N SER A 219 13.81 1.15 3.28
CA SER A 219 15.15 1.74 3.37
C SER A 219 15.39 2.86 2.35
N GLU A 220 14.68 2.83 1.24
CA GLU A 220 14.78 3.83 0.16
C GLU A 220 13.74 4.96 0.34
N GLY A 221 12.99 4.97 1.45
CA GLY A 221 12.04 6.04 1.77
C GLY A 221 10.59 5.76 1.38
N ALA A 222 10.22 4.52 1.04
CA ALA A 222 8.86 4.19 0.64
C ALA A 222 7.83 4.44 1.75
N ARG A 223 6.65 4.88 1.33
CA ARG A 223 5.44 5.00 2.14
C ARG A 223 4.42 3.96 1.68
N TYR A 224 3.39 3.70 2.49
CA TYR A 224 2.23 2.90 2.07
C TYR A 224 0.92 3.67 2.18
N ALA A 225 -0.10 3.19 1.47
CA ALA A 225 -1.42 3.80 1.50
C ALA A 225 -2.15 3.52 2.82
N THR A 226 -2.74 4.56 3.41
CA THR A 226 -3.52 4.50 4.67
C THR A 226 -5.02 4.71 4.44
N ASN A 227 -5.41 5.02 3.20
CA ASN A 227 -6.75 5.47 2.80
C ASN A 227 -7.54 4.42 2.00
N ALA A 228 -6.91 3.32 1.58
CA ALA A 228 -7.50 2.29 0.72
C ALA A 228 -7.63 0.91 1.39
N GLY A 229 -7.61 0.86 2.74
CA GLY A 229 -7.67 -0.37 3.54
C GLY A 229 -6.52 -0.48 4.55
N PRO A 230 -6.31 -1.67 5.15
CA PRO A 230 -5.28 -1.87 6.16
C PRO A 230 -3.85 -1.67 5.61
N GLY A 231 -3.68 -1.66 4.28
CA GLY A 231 -2.42 -1.37 3.60
C GLY A 231 -1.34 -2.42 3.94
N ALA A 232 -0.09 -1.97 4.03
CA ALA A 232 1.03 -2.84 4.41
C ALA A 232 1.10 -3.16 5.92
N LEU A 233 0.33 -2.46 6.77
CA LEU A 233 0.45 -2.52 8.23
C LEU A 233 0.34 -3.93 8.81
N PRO A 234 -0.66 -4.78 8.45
CA PRO A 234 -0.74 -6.14 8.98
C PRO A 234 0.47 -7.02 8.65
N TYR A 235 1.09 -6.80 7.49
CA TYR A 235 2.25 -7.57 7.07
C TYR A 235 3.51 -7.13 7.79
N LEU A 236 3.67 -5.82 7.99
CA LEU A 236 4.77 -5.24 8.77
C LEU A 236 4.76 -5.79 10.19
N CYS A 237 3.62 -5.76 10.89
CA CYS A 237 3.48 -6.28 12.25
C CYS A 237 3.79 -7.78 12.40
N ARG A 238 3.70 -8.55 11.31
CA ARG A 238 4.01 -9.99 11.31
C ARG A 238 5.50 -10.28 11.07
N MET A 239 6.30 -9.27 10.71
CA MET A 239 7.76 -9.43 10.57
C MET A 239 8.45 -9.49 11.94
N PRO A 240 9.57 -10.22 12.06
CA PRO A 240 10.32 -10.27 13.32
C PRO A 240 10.83 -8.89 13.77
N ASP A 241 11.18 -8.01 12.81
CA ASP A 241 11.75 -6.68 13.09
C ASP A 241 10.71 -5.56 12.95
N TYR A 242 9.42 -5.86 13.19
CA TYR A 242 8.33 -4.94 12.90
C TYR A 242 8.46 -3.56 13.58
N ILE A 243 9.02 -3.49 14.78
CA ILE A 243 9.21 -2.23 15.53
C ILE A 243 10.04 -1.25 14.71
N ASN A 244 11.19 -1.70 14.21
CA ASN A 244 12.09 -0.86 13.43
C ASN A 244 11.49 -0.49 12.08
N LEU A 245 10.75 -1.42 11.45
CA LEU A 245 10.16 -1.20 10.13
C LEU A 245 8.96 -0.25 10.18
N LEU A 246 8.15 -0.30 11.25
CA LEU A 246 7.08 0.66 11.48
C LEU A 246 7.62 2.04 11.82
N ARG A 247 8.68 2.13 12.63
CA ARG A 247 9.39 3.38 12.90
C ARG A 247 9.94 4.00 11.62
N GLN A 248 10.61 3.22 10.79
CA GLN A 248 11.06 3.67 9.47
C GLN A 248 9.90 4.15 8.58
N ALA A 249 8.78 3.43 8.55
CA ALA A 249 7.62 3.87 7.79
C ALA A 249 7.03 5.20 8.32
N TYR A 250 7.03 5.40 9.64
CA TYR A 250 6.63 6.65 10.28
C TYR A 250 7.59 7.79 9.89
N ASP A 251 8.90 7.58 10.01
CA ASP A 251 9.94 8.55 9.65
C ASP A 251 9.93 8.91 8.16
N ASN A 252 9.59 7.95 7.31
CA ASN A 252 9.40 8.18 5.87
C ASN A 252 8.21 9.11 5.59
N GLY A 253 7.34 9.39 6.57
CA GLY A 253 6.17 10.27 6.44
C GLY A 253 4.93 9.56 5.92
N THR A 254 4.74 8.29 6.28
CA THR A 254 3.52 7.53 5.91
C THR A 254 2.28 8.11 6.57
N TYR A 255 2.40 8.58 7.82
CA TYR A 255 1.33 9.22 8.56
C TYR A 255 1.46 10.74 8.48
N LEU A 256 0.39 11.41 8.05
CA LEU A 256 0.34 12.88 8.00
C LEU A 256 0.13 13.51 9.39
N SER A 257 -0.45 12.75 10.30
CA SER A 257 -0.76 13.14 11.68
C SER A 257 -0.83 11.90 12.57
N ASP A 258 -0.63 12.05 13.87
CA ASP A 258 -0.67 10.91 14.80
C ASP A 258 -2.07 10.25 14.85
N GLU A 259 -3.13 11.06 14.66
CA GLU A 259 -4.50 10.58 14.46
C GLU A 259 -4.65 9.60 13.27
N ALA A 260 -3.81 9.75 12.23
CA ALA A 260 -3.89 8.90 11.05
C ALA A 260 -3.52 7.44 11.38
N ILE A 261 -2.70 7.22 12.42
CA ILE A 261 -2.37 5.88 12.91
C ILE A 261 -3.62 5.22 13.49
N ALA A 262 -4.32 5.94 14.37
CA ALA A 262 -5.56 5.45 14.97
C ALA A 262 -6.67 5.23 13.93
N ARG A 263 -6.81 6.13 12.94
CA ARG A 263 -7.73 5.94 11.80
C ARG A 263 -7.40 4.70 10.96
N GLN A 264 -6.12 4.35 10.82
CA GLN A 264 -5.73 3.14 10.11
C GLN A 264 -6.06 1.88 10.93
N LEU A 265 -5.85 1.89 12.25
CA LEU A 265 -6.23 0.77 13.12
C LEU A 265 -7.72 0.44 13.06
N LEU A 266 -8.58 1.45 12.89
CA LEU A 266 -10.03 1.25 12.67
C LEU A 266 -10.36 0.47 11.39
N GLN A 267 -9.45 0.42 10.41
CA GLN A 267 -9.61 -0.38 9.19
C GLN A 267 -9.14 -1.83 9.36
N CYS A 268 -8.58 -2.19 10.53
CA CYS A 268 -8.03 -3.51 10.83
C CYS A 268 -8.95 -4.35 11.74
N ASP A 269 -10.26 -4.38 11.46
CA ASP A 269 -11.28 -5.07 12.28
C ASP A 269 -10.92 -6.53 12.62
N LEU A 270 -10.64 -7.34 11.60
CA LEU A 270 -10.34 -8.78 11.75
C LEU A 270 -8.96 -9.07 12.38
N MET A 271 -8.19 -8.05 12.77
CA MET A 271 -6.82 -8.17 13.24
C MET A 271 -6.57 -7.32 14.50
N SER A 272 -7.47 -7.44 15.48
CA SER A 272 -7.41 -6.78 16.79
C SER A 272 -6.06 -6.99 17.53
N GLY A 273 -5.41 -8.14 17.32
CA GLY A 273 -4.08 -8.45 17.86
C GLY A 273 -2.94 -7.57 17.32
N LEU A 274 -3.18 -6.73 16.32
CA LEU A 274 -2.20 -5.76 15.82
C LEU A 274 -2.07 -4.53 16.72
N VAL A 275 -3.11 -4.17 17.48
CA VAL A 275 -3.13 -2.93 18.28
C VAL A 275 -1.95 -2.87 19.27
N PRO A 276 -1.65 -3.93 20.06
CA PRO A 276 -0.50 -3.89 20.97
C PRO A 276 0.84 -3.74 20.23
N ALA A 277 0.99 -4.39 19.07
CA ALA A 277 2.20 -4.30 18.26
C ALA A 277 2.40 -2.88 17.70
N VAL A 278 1.33 -2.25 17.22
CA VAL A 278 1.40 -0.88 16.70
C VAL A 278 1.71 0.10 17.83
N VAL A 279 1.09 -0.02 18.99
CA VAL A 279 1.37 0.86 20.14
C VAL A 279 2.79 0.66 20.67
N ALA A 280 3.32 -0.57 20.67
CA ALA A 280 4.70 -0.83 21.06
C ALA A 280 5.71 -0.18 20.11
N ALA A 281 5.40 -0.10 18.82
CA ALA A 281 6.26 0.53 17.82
C ALA A 281 6.08 2.05 17.75
N LEU A 282 4.83 2.52 17.87
CA LEU A 282 4.37 3.89 17.67
C LEU A 282 3.50 4.35 18.86
N PRO A 283 4.11 4.68 20.02
CA PRO A 283 3.41 5.25 21.18
C PRO A 283 2.68 6.56 20.87
N GLU A 284 3.11 7.30 19.84
CA GLU A 284 2.48 8.54 19.35
C GLU A 284 1.00 8.32 18.97
N ALA A 285 0.60 7.08 18.65
CA ALA A 285 -0.79 6.71 18.42
C ALA A 285 -1.72 6.95 19.64
N LEU A 286 -1.16 7.11 20.84
CA LEU A 286 -1.90 7.34 22.09
C LEU A 286 -2.14 8.82 22.41
N ASP A 287 -1.51 9.75 21.69
CA ASP A 287 -1.64 11.18 21.93
C ASP A 287 -3.02 11.77 21.53
N PRO A 288 -3.62 11.39 20.37
CA PRO A 288 -4.86 12.03 19.93
C PRO A 288 -6.09 11.51 20.67
N VAL A 289 -6.77 12.40 21.40
CA VAL A 289 -8.08 12.12 22.04
C VAL A 289 -9.20 12.01 21.01
N ILE A 290 -9.20 12.90 20.01
CA ILE A 290 -10.18 12.93 18.93
C ILE A 290 -9.50 12.41 17.67
N VAL A 291 -10.11 11.40 17.03
CA VAL A 291 -9.48 10.67 15.92
C VAL A 291 -10.27 10.81 14.62
N THR A 292 -11.58 11.03 14.72
CA THR A 292 -12.47 11.11 13.57
C THR A 292 -12.92 12.54 13.29
N ALA A 293 -13.22 12.86 12.03
CA ALA A 293 -13.79 14.16 11.64
C ALA A 293 -15.14 14.45 12.32
N SER A 294 -15.82 13.41 12.81
CA SER A 294 -17.04 13.48 13.61
C SER A 294 -16.82 13.81 15.10
N GLY A 295 -15.58 14.02 15.55
CA GLY A 295 -15.28 14.36 16.95
C GLY A 295 -15.22 13.16 17.91
N ARG A 296 -15.15 11.94 17.39
CA ARG A 296 -15.12 10.69 18.19
C ARG A 296 -13.71 10.22 18.49
N SER A 297 -13.53 9.58 19.65
CA SER A 297 -12.32 8.82 19.97
C SER A 297 -12.22 7.55 19.11
N ALA A 298 -11.03 6.95 19.04
CA ALA A 298 -10.85 5.66 18.35
C ALA A 298 -11.72 4.55 18.99
N ILE A 299 -11.85 4.56 20.32
CA ILE A 299 -12.67 3.59 21.05
C ILE A 299 -14.14 3.76 20.69
N GLU A 300 -14.65 5.00 20.71
CA GLU A 300 -16.03 5.31 20.34
C GLU A 300 -16.32 4.93 18.88
N ALA A 301 -15.38 5.21 17.97
CA ALA A 301 -15.51 4.83 16.57
C ALA A 301 -15.58 3.30 16.40
N ALA A 302 -14.70 2.54 17.06
CA ALA A 302 -14.72 1.08 17.01
C ALA A 302 -16.02 0.48 17.57
N LEU A 303 -16.51 1.00 18.70
CA LEU A 303 -17.80 0.58 19.29
C LEU A 303 -18.97 0.90 18.34
N SER A 304 -18.98 2.08 17.72
CA SER A 304 -20.05 2.48 16.80
C SER A 304 -20.10 1.64 15.52
N LEU A 305 -18.97 1.06 15.11
CA LEU A 305 -18.87 0.15 13.96
C LEU A 305 -19.16 -1.31 14.33
N GLY A 306 -19.32 -1.63 15.62
CA GLY A 306 -19.55 -2.99 16.11
C GLY A 306 -18.28 -3.84 16.26
N HIS A 307 -17.09 -3.23 16.18
CA HIS A 307 -15.80 -3.92 16.27
C HIS A 307 -15.39 -4.12 17.74
N MET A 308 -16.09 -5.01 18.45
CA MET A 308 -15.94 -5.17 19.91
C MET A 308 -14.54 -5.65 20.34
N GLU A 309 -13.93 -6.57 19.60
CA GLU A 309 -12.58 -7.06 19.89
C GLU A 309 -11.52 -5.96 19.72
N LEU A 310 -11.65 -5.17 18.67
CA LEU A 310 -10.79 -4.01 18.42
C LEU A 310 -10.96 -2.96 19.52
N ALA A 311 -12.19 -2.65 19.92
CA ALA A 311 -12.47 -1.72 21.01
C ALA A 311 -11.82 -2.18 22.32
N LEU A 312 -11.94 -3.46 22.67
CA LEU A 312 -11.28 -4.01 23.86
C LEU A 312 -9.76 -3.90 23.77
N ALA A 313 -9.17 -4.19 22.61
CA ALA A 313 -7.73 -4.06 22.41
C ALA A 313 -7.25 -2.60 22.56
N LEU A 314 -7.98 -1.63 22.00
CA LEU A 314 -7.71 -0.20 22.16
C LEU A 314 -7.81 0.22 23.63
N ILE A 315 -8.83 -0.24 24.36
CA ILE A 315 -9.00 0.04 25.79
C ILE A 315 -7.84 -0.53 26.60
N ASN A 316 -7.40 -1.76 26.33
CA ASN A 316 -6.30 -2.38 27.06
C ASN A 316 -4.95 -1.73 26.75
N CYS A 317 -4.74 -1.22 25.54
CA CYS A 317 -3.48 -0.58 25.13
C CYS A 317 -3.34 0.88 25.58
N GLY A 318 -4.34 1.43 26.28
CA GLY A 318 -4.20 2.75 26.90
C GLY A 318 -4.75 3.92 26.09
N PHE A 319 -5.42 3.70 24.95
CA PHE A 319 -5.97 4.78 24.12
C PHE A 319 -6.81 5.78 24.93
N PRO A 320 -6.72 7.08 24.63
CA PRO A 320 -7.40 8.14 25.38
C PRO A 320 -8.92 8.03 25.25
N LEU A 321 -9.61 8.37 26.34
CA LEU A 321 -11.08 8.46 26.40
C LEU A 321 -11.53 9.88 26.06
N ASN A 322 -12.67 10.00 25.37
CA ASN A 322 -13.31 11.28 25.05
C ASN A 322 -14.10 11.81 26.26
N LEU A 323 -13.37 12.25 27.28
CA LEU A 323 -13.94 12.92 28.44
C LEU A 323 -14.07 14.41 28.09
N GLY A 324 -15.26 14.81 27.63
CA GLY A 324 -15.52 16.15 27.08
C GLY A 324 -14.82 17.29 27.84
N LEU A 325 -14.09 18.13 27.09
CA LEU A 325 -13.22 19.21 27.58
C LEU A 325 -13.95 20.46 28.12
N ASN A 326 -15.22 20.35 28.52
CA ASN A 326 -15.94 21.49 29.09
C ASN A 326 -15.86 21.39 30.60
N GLU A 327 -15.23 22.40 31.21
CA GLU A 327 -14.68 22.44 32.58
C GLU A 327 -15.63 22.03 33.72
N ASP A 328 -16.93 21.86 33.46
CA ASP A 328 -17.93 21.44 34.46
C ASP A 328 -18.91 20.32 34.01
N GLN A 329 -18.79 19.79 32.80
CA GLN A 329 -19.71 18.76 32.26
C GLN A 329 -18.98 17.64 31.55
N TYR A 330 -18.42 16.70 32.33
CA TYR A 330 -17.87 15.46 31.79
C TYR A 330 -18.95 14.66 31.06
N GLN A 331 -18.62 14.22 29.84
CA GLN A 331 -19.42 13.28 29.07
C GLN A 331 -18.68 11.95 29.03
N TYR A 332 -19.41 10.84 29.08
CA TYR A 332 -18.83 9.48 29.07
C TYR A 332 -19.40 8.65 27.90
N PRO A 333 -19.27 9.12 26.65
CA PRO A 333 -19.94 8.52 25.51
C PRO A 333 -19.55 7.06 25.32
N GLU A 334 -18.30 6.67 25.60
CA GLU A 334 -17.82 5.28 25.49
C GLU A 334 -18.55 4.31 26.41
N LEU A 335 -19.06 4.75 27.57
CA LEU A 335 -19.86 3.91 28.47
C LEU A 335 -21.31 3.76 27.98
N SER A 336 -21.84 4.71 27.21
CA SER A 336 -23.22 4.62 26.70
C SER A 336 -23.39 3.46 25.73
N TYR A 337 -22.47 3.27 24.77
CA TYR A 337 -22.57 2.22 23.75
C TYR A 337 -22.74 0.79 24.28
N PRO A 338 -21.89 0.28 25.18
CA PRO A 338 -22.03 -1.07 25.70
C PRO A 338 -23.20 -1.23 26.69
N LEU A 339 -23.73 -0.14 27.25
CA LEU A 339 -24.85 -0.16 28.19
C LEU A 339 -26.21 0.05 27.51
N ASP A 340 -26.24 0.78 26.39
CA ASP A 340 -27.42 1.17 25.60
C ASP A 340 -27.83 0.08 24.60
N ASN A 341 -27.58 -1.20 24.91
CA ASN A 341 -27.92 -2.34 24.05
C ASN A 341 -29.45 -2.63 24.06
N SER A 342 -30.25 -1.57 23.92
CA SER A 342 -31.71 -1.52 23.93
C SER A 342 -32.34 -1.86 22.58
N GLN A 343 -31.55 -2.04 21.52
CA GLN A 343 -32.04 -2.44 20.20
C GLN A 343 -32.17 -3.96 19.99
N TYR A 344 -31.54 -4.76 20.84
CA TYR A 344 -31.68 -6.22 20.82
C TYR A 344 -32.34 -6.67 22.11
N ASN A 345 -33.61 -7.04 21.98
CA ASN A 345 -34.46 -7.54 23.04
C ASN A 345 -34.05 -8.95 23.51
N ASP A 346 -32.75 -9.20 23.65
CA ASP A 346 -32.16 -10.47 24.07
C ASP A 346 -30.86 -10.23 24.86
N LEU A 347 -31.04 -9.72 26.09
CA LEU A 347 -30.09 -9.84 27.21
C LEU A 347 -28.70 -9.21 27.02
N LEU A 348 -28.05 -8.87 28.13
CA LEU A 348 -26.60 -8.71 28.21
C LEU A 348 -25.90 -10.06 27.94
N THR A 349 -25.99 -10.59 26.71
CA THR A 349 -25.54 -11.94 26.30
C THR A 349 -24.19 -11.97 25.58
N HIS A 350 -23.67 -10.84 25.10
CA HIS A 350 -22.35 -10.82 24.50
C HIS A 350 -21.27 -10.59 25.56
N VAL A 351 -20.44 -11.62 25.80
CA VAL A 351 -19.27 -11.63 26.69
C VAL A 351 -18.42 -10.36 26.55
N TRP A 352 -18.35 -9.81 25.35
CA TRP A 352 -17.58 -8.62 25.00
C TRP A 352 -18.07 -7.34 25.66
N ASP A 353 -19.38 -7.06 25.72
CA ASP A 353 -19.90 -5.82 26.32
C ASP A 353 -19.49 -5.74 27.79
N ARG A 354 -19.59 -6.87 28.51
CA ARG A 354 -19.15 -6.95 29.90
C ARG A 354 -17.64 -6.74 30.05
N GLN A 355 -16.85 -7.35 29.18
CA GLN A 355 -15.40 -7.18 29.21
C GLN A 355 -14.99 -5.73 28.91
N ILE A 356 -15.65 -5.09 27.94
CA ILE A 356 -15.43 -3.69 27.57
C ILE A 356 -15.78 -2.77 28.73
N VAL A 357 -16.97 -2.91 29.33
CA VAL A 357 -17.38 -2.08 30.48
C VAL A 357 -16.42 -2.27 31.65
N MET A 358 -16.04 -3.51 31.98
CA MET A 358 -15.07 -3.78 33.04
C MET A 358 -13.69 -3.16 32.74
N ALA A 359 -13.23 -3.25 31.50
CA ALA A 359 -11.97 -2.66 31.07
C ALA A 359 -11.99 -1.13 31.12
N LEU A 360 -13.11 -0.50 30.72
CA LEU A 360 -13.33 0.94 30.86
C LEU A 360 -13.34 1.35 32.34
N LEU A 361 -14.13 0.69 33.18
CA LEU A 361 -14.22 1.00 34.62
C LEU A 361 -12.91 0.72 35.38
N ALA A 362 -12.02 -0.12 34.84
CA ALA A 362 -10.69 -0.32 35.39
C ALA A 362 -9.75 0.86 35.12
N ARG A 363 -10.05 1.74 34.15
CA ARG A 363 -9.22 2.90 33.81
C ARG A 363 -9.14 3.88 34.99
N PRO A 364 -7.96 4.44 35.28
CA PRO A 364 -7.76 5.37 36.40
C PRO A 364 -8.62 6.63 36.24
N GLN A 365 -8.86 7.09 35.00
CA GLN A 365 -9.71 8.27 34.75
C GLN A 365 -11.15 8.06 35.24
N LEU A 366 -11.76 6.91 34.94
CA LEU A 366 -13.12 6.59 35.37
C LEU A 366 -13.19 6.24 36.85
N ARG A 367 -12.15 5.61 37.42
CA ARG A 367 -12.07 5.41 38.87
C ARG A 367 -11.99 6.73 39.63
N ALA A 368 -11.20 7.68 39.15
CA ALA A 368 -11.09 9.01 39.72
C ALA A 368 -12.42 9.79 39.64
N ALA A 369 -13.22 9.55 38.59
CA ALA A 369 -14.56 10.12 38.46
C ALA A 369 -15.61 9.52 39.44
N GLY A 370 -15.25 8.53 40.27
CA GLY A 370 -16.13 7.99 41.32
C GLY A 370 -16.95 6.76 40.91
N PHE A 371 -16.80 6.26 39.68
CA PHE A 371 -17.52 5.07 39.21
C PHE A 371 -17.26 3.81 40.03
N GLY A 372 -16.10 3.72 40.72
CA GLY A 372 -15.74 2.57 41.53
C GLY A 372 -16.73 2.24 42.65
N GLN A 373 -17.43 3.25 43.20
CA GLN A 373 -18.43 3.05 44.27
C GLN A 373 -19.73 2.43 43.76
N TRP A 374 -19.98 2.52 42.46
CA TRP A 374 -21.21 2.08 41.81
C TRP A 374 -21.09 0.70 41.17
N ILE A 375 -19.93 0.04 41.31
CA ILE A 375 -19.67 -1.30 40.77
C ILE A 375 -20.28 -2.34 41.72
N ILE A 376 -21.24 -3.12 41.23
CA ILE A 376 -21.86 -4.18 42.02
C ILE A 376 -20.91 -5.40 42.04
N GLN A 377 -20.48 -5.81 43.23
CA GLN A 377 -19.86 -7.12 43.45
C GLN A 377 -20.97 -8.17 43.55
N THR A 378 -21.21 -8.88 42.45
CA THR A 378 -22.37 -9.75 42.21
C THR A 378 -22.70 -10.72 43.35
N GLY A 379 -23.89 -10.56 43.94
CA GLY A 379 -24.52 -11.57 44.81
C GLY A 379 -25.74 -12.26 44.18
N HIS A 380 -26.66 -11.54 43.51
CA HIS A 380 -27.93 -12.15 43.08
C HIS A 380 -28.46 -11.78 41.68
N SER A 381 -27.89 -10.79 40.99
CA SER A 381 -28.26 -10.44 39.61
C SER A 381 -27.00 -10.46 38.73
N GLN A 382 -26.76 -11.56 38.03
CA GLN A 382 -25.53 -11.85 37.28
C GLN A 382 -25.30 -10.94 36.04
N HIS A 383 -26.12 -9.91 35.84
CA HIS A 383 -26.23 -9.16 34.57
C HIS A 383 -25.87 -7.68 34.67
N LEU A 384 -25.85 -7.05 35.86
CA LEU A 384 -25.61 -5.61 36.00
C LEU A 384 -24.20 -5.32 36.53
N ILE A 385 -23.45 -4.46 35.81
CA ILE A 385 -22.08 -4.05 36.17
C ILE A 385 -22.08 -2.76 37.01
N LEU A 386 -23.03 -1.86 36.72
CA LEU A 386 -23.26 -0.62 37.46
C LEU A 386 -24.65 -0.64 38.11
N ASP A 387 -24.74 -0.10 39.31
CA ASP A 387 -26.01 0.00 40.05
C ASP A 387 -26.95 1.09 39.51
N GLU A 388 -28.24 0.92 39.73
CA GLU A 388 -29.25 1.93 39.42
C GLU A 388 -29.28 3.01 40.53
N PRO A 389 -29.55 4.29 40.21
CA PRO A 389 -30.01 4.87 38.94
C PRO A 389 -28.90 5.28 37.96
N LEU A 390 -27.61 5.13 38.31
CA LEU A 390 -26.50 5.59 37.48
C LEU A 390 -26.50 4.92 36.10
N ASN A 391 -26.74 3.61 36.08
CA ASN A 391 -26.84 2.84 34.84
C ASN A 391 -27.94 3.36 33.89
N TYR A 392 -29.13 3.68 34.38
CA TYR A 392 -30.21 4.27 33.59
C TYR A 392 -29.83 5.65 33.00
N GLN A 393 -29.18 6.50 33.78
CA GLN A 393 -28.79 7.85 33.32
C GLN A 393 -27.70 7.81 32.24
N ILE A 394 -26.79 6.82 32.29
CA ILE A 394 -25.77 6.61 31.24
C ILE A 394 -26.43 6.12 29.95
N ARG A 395 -27.37 5.18 30.03
CA ARG A 395 -28.12 4.66 28.86
C ARG A 395 -28.92 5.76 28.16
N THR A 396 -29.57 6.62 28.93
CA THR A 396 -30.33 7.78 28.41
C THR A 396 -29.46 8.97 28.02
N ARG A 397 -28.12 8.85 28.15
CA ARG A 397 -27.12 9.89 27.84
C ARG A 397 -27.35 11.21 28.60
N ASN A 398 -27.90 11.14 29.81
CA ASN A 398 -28.13 12.29 30.68
C ASN A 398 -26.87 12.62 31.51
N TRP A 399 -25.84 13.16 30.84
CA TRP A 399 -24.54 13.44 31.45
C TRP A 399 -24.55 14.37 32.68
N PRO A 400 -25.38 15.44 32.73
CA PRO A 400 -25.47 16.28 33.92
C PRO A 400 -25.88 15.49 35.17
N MET A 401 -26.88 14.62 35.06
CA MET A 401 -27.35 13.78 36.15
C MET A 401 -26.32 12.72 36.55
N VAL A 402 -25.62 12.13 35.57
CA VAL A 402 -24.50 11.21 35.83
C VAL A 402 -23.43 11.88 36.70
N ASN A 403 -23.02 13.11 36.36
CA ASN A 403 -22.03 13.86 37.13
C ASN A 403 -22.52 14.20 38.56
N GLN A 404 -23.81 14.53 38.72
CA GLN A 404 -24.40 14.75 40.05
C GLN A 404 -24.38 13.48 40.90
N LEU A 405 -24.79 12.34 40.34
CA LEU A 405 -24.78 11.04 41.03
C LEU A 405 -23.36 10.63 41.45
N LEU A 406 -22.37 10.83 40.58
CA LEU A 406 -20.97 10.54 40.88
C LEU A 406 -20.42 11.44 42.01
N ARG A 407 -20.86 12.70 42.10
CA ARG A 407 -20.51 13.62 43.20
C ARG A 407 -21.18 13.23 44.53
N MET A 408 -22.43 12.77 44.49
CA MET A 408 -23.20 12.40 45.69
C MET A 408 -22.72 11.10 46.36
N GLY A 409 -22.13 10.18 45.58
CA GLY A 409 -21.64 8.89 46.04
C GLY A 409 -22.74 7.84 46.20
N TRP A 410 -22.36 6.56 46.16
CA TRP A 410 -23.31 5.44 46.23
C TRP A 410 -23.92 5.34 47.65
N GLY A 411 -25.25 5.21 47.73
CA GLY A 411 -25.96 4.96 48.99
C GLY A 411 -26.17 6.19 49.90
N ASN A 412 -26.19 7.41 49.34
CA ASN A 412 -26.48 8.64 50.10
C ASN A 412 -27.96 9.08 49.90
N PRO A 413 -28.91 8.62 50.73
CA PRO A 413 -30.35 8.86 50.53
C PRO A 413 -30.81 10.30 50.76
N ALA A 414 -29.96 11.19 51.29
CA ALA A 414 -30.33 12.56 51.63
C ALA A 414 -30.55 13.48 50.41
N GLY A 415 -29.98 13.14 49.24
CA GLY A 415 -30.16 13.93 48.00
C GLY A 415 -31.30 13.44 47.09
N TYR A 416 -31.78 12.21 47.28
CA TYR A 416 -32.84 11.63 46.43
C TYR A 416 -34.21 12.29 46.60
N ALA A 417 -34.40 13.04 47.69
CA ALA A 417 -35.69 13.60 48.09
C ALA A 417 -35.82 15.12 47.87
N GLU A 418 -34.75 15.86 47.58
CA GLU A 418 -34.82 17.34 47.49
C GLU A 418 -35.11 17.89 46.09
N GLU A 419 -35.10 17.08 45.02
CA GLU A 419 -35.31 17.60 43.65
C GLU A 419 -36.41 16.88 42.84
N LEU A 420 -37.24 16.04 43.48
CA LEU A 420 -38.50 15.54 42.89
C LEU A 420 -39.72 16.40 43.27
N SER A 421 -39.51 17.61 43.81
CA SER A 421 -40.56 18.59 44.12
C SER A 421 -40.53 19.78 43.18
#